data_AF-A0A7R9WLL1-F1
#
_entry.id   AF-A0A7R9WLL1-F1
#
_cell.length_a   1.000
_cell.length_b   1.000
_cell.length_c   1.000
_cell.angle_alpha   90.00
_cell.angle_beta   90.00
_cell.angle_gamma   90.00
#
_symmetry.space_group_name_H-M   'P 1'
#
loop_
_entity.id
_entity.type
_entity.pdbx_description
1 polymer ?
#
loop_
_entity_poly.entity_id
_entity_poly.type
_entity_poly.pdbx_seq_one_letter_code
_entity_poly.pdbx_strand_id
1 'polypeptide(L)'
;MSVQREGGIYGSNDIGVFHETVSVDGGGLTGSLPEFSSLANLQELYLGYNSLSGSIPFRFLDGIDDKSAPIKIDLTANRLTGTVPASLTQLDQVAIYLASNHIDDIADGLCLKSQWMDGLVGTYSCDAILCPVGRFNDK
;
A
#
# COMPACT_ATOMS: atom_id res chain seq x y z
N MET A 1 -13.54 -0.49 -12.04
CA MET A 1 -12.55 -1.52 -11.64
C MET A 1 -11.98 -2.14 -12.88
N SER A 2 -10.77 -1.75 -13.24
CA SER A 2 -9.96 -2.47 -14.23
C SER A 2 -8.90 -3.27 -13.48
N VAL A 3 -8.86 -4.57 -13.74
CA VAL A 3 -7.77 -5.46 -13.31
C VAL A 3 -6.95 -5.78 -14.55
N GLN A 4 -5.68 -5.42 -14.55
CA GLN A 4 -4.74 -5.77 -15.60
C GLN A 4 -3.81 -6.86 -15.07
N ARG A 5 -3.61 -7.90 -15.87
CA ARG A 5 -2.64 -8.97 -15.61
C ARG A 5 -1.65 -8.94 -16.75
N GLU A 6 -0.48 -8.36 -16.52
CA GLU A 6 0.59 -8.33 -17.51
C GLU A 6 1.73 -9.24 -17.05
N GLY A 7 2.26 -10.11 -17.92
CA GLY A 7 3.44 -10.90 -17.58
C GLY A 7 4.69 -10.01 -17.62
N GLY A 8 5.30 -9.73 -16.48
CA GLY A 8 6.49 -8.88 -16.39
C GLY A 8 7.74 -9.71 -16.13
N ILE A 9 8.70 -9.68 -17.06
CA ILE A 9 10.04 -10.25 -16.87
C ILE A 9 10.89 -9.27 -16.06
N TYR A 10 10.97 -9.47 -14.74
CA TYR A 10 11.96 -8.80 -13.90
C TYR A 10 13.18 -9.72 -13.72
N GLY A 11 14.29 -9.38 -14.39
CA GLY A 11 15.55 -10.10 -14.24
C GLY A 11 15.70 -11.30 -15.18
N SER A 12 16.90 -11.47 -15.71
CA SER A 12 17.22 -12.34 -16.86
C SER A 12 17.08 -13.86 -16.63
N ASN A 13 16.39 -14.32 -15.58
CA ASN A 13 16.21 -15.75 -15.26
C ASN A 13 14.84 -16.13 -14.67
N ASP A 14 13.85 -15.23 -14.61
CA ASP A 14 12.54 -15.58 -14.02
C ASP A 14 11.55 -16.19 -15.01
N ILE A 15 11.03 -17.35 -14.64
CA ILE A 15 10.00 -18.10 -15.36
C ILE A 15 8.65 -17.42 -15.06
N GLY A 16 8.34 -16.34 -15.77
CA GLY A 16 7.01 -15.72 -15.87
C GLY A 16 6.35 -15.32 -14.54
N VAL A 17 6.86 -14.28 -13.89
CA VAL A 17 6.11 -13.60 -12.82
C VAL A 17 4.97 -12.80 -13.46
N PHE A 18 3.72 -13.08 -13.07
CA PHE A 18 2.55 -12.34 -13.53
C PHE A 18 2.39 -11.09 -12.64
N HIS A 19 2.52 -9.90 -13.23
CA HIS A 19 2.22 -8.63 -12.58
C HIS A 19 0.70 -8.44 -12.57
N GLU A 20 0.09 -8.34 -11.39
CA GLU A 20 -1.31 -7.99 -11.24
C GLU A 20 -1.46 -6.55 -10.73
N THR A 21 -2.17 -5.73 -11.53
CA THR A 21 -2.47 -4.32 -11.23
C THR A 21 -3.97 -4.13 -11.10
N VAL A 22 -4.39 -3.48 -10.03
CA VAL A 22 -5.78 -3.05 -9.83
C VAL A 22 -5.82 -1.54 -9.79
N SER A 23 -6.58 -0.91 -10.68
CA SER A 23 -6.73 0.54 -10.68
C SER A 23 -8.19 0.98 -10.80
N VAL A 24 -8.60 1.87 -9.89
CA VAL A 24 -9.83 2.66 -9.94
C VAL A 24 -9.58 4.00 -9.27
N ASP A 25 -8.98 4.94 -9.99
CA ASP A 25 -8.80 6.29 -9.48
C ASP A 25 -9.94 7.22 -9.91
N GLY A 26 -10.31 8.17 -9.06
CA GLY A 26 -11.21 9.26 -9.47
C GLY A 26 -12.63 8.81 -9.85
N GLY A 27 -13.13 7.72 -9.26
CA GLY A 27 -14.37 7.06 -9.66
C GLY A 27 -15.55 7.24 -8.71
N GLY A 28 -15.37 7.95 -7.59
CA GLY A 28 -16.40 8.10 -6.56
C GLY A 28 -16.74 6.81 -5.82
N LEU A 29 -15.79 5.85 -5.74
CA LEU A 29 -15.97 4.65 -4.93
C LEU A 29 -16.23 5.04 -3.46
N THR A 30 -17.14 4.32 -2.81
CA THR A 30 -17.54 4.55 -1.41
C THR A 30 -17.55 3.24 -0.63
N GLY A 31 -17.70 3.33 0.70
CA GLY A 31 -17.66 2.17 1.59
C GLY A 31 -16.23 1.81 2.00
N SER A 32 -16.09 0.67 2.65
CA SER A 32 -14.81 0.22 3.21
C SER A 32 -13.96 -0.53 2.21
N LEU A 33 -12.64 -0.47 2.44
CA LEU A 33 -11.69 -1.29 1.71
C LEU A 33 -11.97 -2.78 1.95
N PRO A 34 -12.06 -3.61 0.89
CA PRO A 34 -12.11 -5.05 1.05
C PRO A 34 -10.74 -5.61 1.43
N GLU A 35 -10.72 -6.87 1.86
CA GLU A 35 -9.48 -7.65 1.94
C GLU A 35 -9.10 -8.10 0.53
N PHE A 36 -7.88 -7.80 0.07
CA PHE A 36 -7.39 -8.21 -1.25
C PHE A 36 -6.69 -9.58 -1.20
N SER A 37 -7.08 -10.44 -0.25
CA SER A 37 -6.43 -11.73 0.01
C SER A 37 -6.58 -12.76 -1.12
N SER A 38 -7.37 -12.49 -2.16
CA SER A 38 -7.46 -13.36 -3.34
C SER A 38 -6.49 -12.96 -4.47
N LEU A 39 -5.77 -11.84 -4.33
CA LEU A 39 -4.87 -11.30 -5.35
C LEU A 39 -3.43 -11.67 -5.02
N ALA A 40 -3.10 -12.95 -5.23
CA ALA A 40 -1.81 -13.51 -4.79
C ALA A 40 -0.57 -12.92 -5.48
N ASN A 41 -0.76 -12.28 -6.64
CA ASN A 41 0.32 -11.67 -7.43
C ASN A 41 0.18 -10.14 -7.54
N LEU A 42 -0.59 -9.52 -6.64
CA LEU A 42 -0.79 -8.08 -6.64
C LEU A 42 0.54 -7.34 -6.44
N GLN A 43 0.89 -6.47 -7.38
CA GLN A 43 2.06 -5.60 -7.28
C GLN A 43 1.68 -4.13 -7.25
N GLU A 44 0.56 -3.76 -7.88
CA GLU A 44 0.13 -2.36 -7.94
C GLU A 44 -1.36 -2.23 -7.64
N LEU A 45 -1.71 -1.36 -6.68
CA LEU A 45 -3.08 -1.05 -6.29
C LEU A 45 -3.30 0.47 -6.27
N TYR A 46 -4.07 1.00 -7.21
CA TYR A 46 -4.42 2.41 -7.28
C TYR A 46 -5.92 2.59 -7.00
N LEU A 47 -6.25 3.19 -5.86
CA LEU A 47 -7.61 3.54 -5.46
C LEU A 47 -7.69 5.00 -4.99
N GLY A 48 -6.78 5.83 -5.48
CA GLY A 48 -6.68 7.23 -5.10
C GLY A 48 -7.88 8.05 -5.59
N TYR A 49 -8.09 9.21 -4.97
CA TYR A 49 -9.12 10.17 -5.37
C TYR A 49 -10.54 9.57 -5.38
N ASN A 50 -10.87 8.80 -4.35
CA ASN A 50 -12.21 8.24 -4.14
C ASN A 50 -12.83 8.76 -2.83
N SER A 51 -13.92 8.13 -2.38
CA SER A 51 -14.60 8.42 -1.13
C SER A 51 -14.69 7.17 -0.24
N LEU A 52 -13.68 6.30 -0.31
CA LEU A 52 -13.54 5.12 0.55
C LEU A 52 -13.37 5.55 2.00
N SER A 53 -13.97 4.82 2.94
CA SER A 53 -14.04 5.18 4.36
C SER A 53 -13.86 3.98 5.29
N GLY A 54 -13.64 4.25 6.58
CA GLY A 54 -13.30 3.24 7.56
C GLY A 54 -11.82 2.86 7.52
N SER A 55 -11.45 1.77 8.18
CA SER A 55 -10.05 1.37 8.36
C SER A 55 -9.52 0.51 7.23
N ILE A 56 -8.19 0.52 7.07
CA ILE A 56 -7.49 -0.49 6.28
C ILE A 56 -7.66 -1.85 7.01
N PRO A 57 -8.22 -2.89 6.37
CA PRO A 57 -8.46 -4.18 7.01
C PRO A 57 -7.19 -4.82 7.55
N PHE A 58 -7.28 -5.54 8.67
CA PHE A 58 -6.10 -6.21 9.21
C PHE A 58 -5.51 -7.22 8.21
N ARG A 59 -6.32 -7.92 7.41
CA ARG A 59 -5.82 -8.90 6.41
C ARG A 59 -5.70 -8.34 4.99
N PHE A 60 -5.45 -7.03 4.88
CA PHE A 60 -5.51 -6.29 3.63
C PHE A 60 -4.80 -6.98 2.46
N LEU A 61 -3.57 -7.48 2.70
CA LEU A 61 -2.70 -8.11 1.70
C LEU A 61 -2.17 -9.50 2.12
N ASP A 62 -2.88 -10.21 3.01
CA ASP A 62 -2.43 -11.52 3.53
C ASP A 62 -2.29 -12.61 2.47
N GLY A 63 -2.94 -12.43 1.32
CA GLY A 63 -2.96 -13.40 0.23
C GLY A 63 -1.78 -13.33 -0.73
N ILE A 64 -0.87 -12.36 -0.59
CA ILE A 64 0.27 -12.22 -1.50
C ILE A 64 1.27 -13.37 -1.27
N ASP A 65 1.58 -14.09 -2.35
CA ASP A 65 2.49 -15.23 -2.33
C ASP A 65 3.95 -14.77 -2.27
N ASP A 66 4.34 -13.84 -3.15
CA ASP A 66 5.69 -13.27 -3.16
C ASP A 66 5.77 -12.00 -2.30
N LYS A 67 6.15 -12.19 -1.04
CA LYS A 67 6.31 -11.09 -0.08
C LYS A 67 7.61 -10.29 -0.25
N SER A 68 8.51 -10.77 -1.11
CA SER A 68 9.80 -10.15 -1.40
C SER A 68 9.72 -9.16 -2.56
N ALA A 69 8.73 -9.33 -3.45
CA ALA A 69 8.47 -8.41 -4.54
C ALA A 69 8.01 -7.03 -4.03
N PRO A 70 8.42 -5.94 -4.70
CA PRO A 70 7.95 -4.60 -4.37
C PRO A 70 6.47 -4.43 -4.71
N ILE A 71 5.71 -3.90 -3.75
CA ILE A 71 4.28 -3.63 -3.90
C ILE A 71 4.01 -2.14 -3.72
N LYS A 72 3.25 -1.56 -4.65
CA LYS A 72 2.87 -0.15 -4.65
C LYS A 72 1.37 0.02 -4.45
N ILE A 73 1.00 0.87 -3.51
CA ILE A 73 -0.40 1.07 -3.09
C ILE A 73 -0.66 2.58 -3.02
N ASP A 74 -1.58 3.08 -3.82
CA ASP A 74 -2.08 4.45 -3.74
C ASP A 74 -3.50 4.48 -3.20
N LEU A 75 -3.65 5.04 -2.00
CA LEU A 75 -4.93 5.29 -1.33
C LEU A 75 -5.16 6.80 -1.09
N THR A 76 -4.37 7.64 -1.76
CA THR A 76 -4.38 9.11 -1.58
C THR A 76 -5.77 9.69 -1.81
N ALA A 77 -6.12 10.75 -1.09
CA ALA A 77 -7.39 11.48 -1.27
C ALA A 77 -8.62 10.57 -1.15
N ASN A 78 -8.73 9.91 0.01
CA ASN A 78 -9.92 9.16 0.44
C ASN A 78 -10.38 9.66 1.83
N ARG A 79 -11.25 8.92 2.50
CA ARG A 79 -11.75 9.21 3.86
C ARG A 79 -11.42 8.07 4.83
N LEU A 80 -10.30 7.38 4.61
CA LEU A 80 -9.86 6.27 5.47
C LEU A 80 -9.47 6.78 6.86
N THR A 81 -9.77 5.99 7.88
CA THR A 81 -9.55 6.28 9.30
C THR A 81 -8.83 5.13 10.01
N GLY A 82 -8.50 5.28 11.29
CA GLY A 82 -7.91 4.21 12.10
C GLY A 82 -6.41 4.02 11.83
N THR A 83 -5.91 2.83 12.15
CA THR A 83 -4.49 2.51 12.16
C THR A 83 -4.06 1.74 10.92
N VAL A 84 -2.89 2.05 10.35
CA VAL A 84 -2.26 1.21 9.33
C VAL A 84 -1.83 -0.13 9.96
N PRO A 85 -2.36 -1.28 9.50
CA PRO A 85 -2.24 -2.54 10.23
C PRO A 85 -0.83 -3.14 10.17
N ALA A 86 -0.40 -3.73 11.29
CA ALA A 86 0.90 -4.39 11.42
C ALA A 86 1.06 -5.59 10.47
N SER A 87 -0.02 -6.18 9.97
CA SER A 87 0.05 -7.29 9.01
C SER A 87 0.88 -6.96 7.77
N LEU A 88 0.93 -5.68 7.37
CA LEU A 88 1.75 -5.27 6.24
C LEU A 88 3.25 -5.48 6.48
N THR A 89 3.72 -5.62 7.74
CA THR A 89 5.13 -5.94 8.03
C THR A 89 5.57 -7.30 7.47
N GLN A 90 4.63 -8.15 7.05
CA GLN A 90 4.98 -9.41 6.38
C GLN A 90 5.60 -9.20 5.00
N LEU A 91 5.42 -8.01 4.40
CA LEU A 91 5.94 -7.64 3.10
C LEU A 91 7.30 -6.95 3.27
N ASP A 92 8.27 -7.30 2.44
CA ASP A 92 9.64 -6.78 2.56
C ASP A 92 9.79 -5.40 1.93
N GLN A 93 9.06 -5.15 0.84
CA GLN A 93 9.08 -3.87 0.12
C GLN A 93 7.66 -3.40 -0.20
N VAL A 94 7.21 -2.34 0.48
CA VAL A 94 5.93 -1.70 0.23
C VAL A 94 6.10 -0.19 0.13
N ALA A 95 5.47 0.39 -0.89
CA ALA A 95 5.25 1.82 -1.02
C ALA A 95 3.74 2.10 -0.89
N ILE A 96 3.31 2.69 0.23
CA ILE A 96 1.91 3.02 0.49
C ILE A 96 1.72 4.53 0.62
N TYR A 97 0.86 5.10 -0.23
CA TYR A 97 0.55 6.53 -0.24
C TYR A 97 -0.82 6.77 0.39
N LEU A 98 -0.82 7.49 1.52
CA LEU A 98 -2.01 7.72 2.35
C LEU A 98 -2.39 9.20 2.47
N ALA A 99 -1.70 10.08 1.74
CA ALA A 99 -1.92 11.53 1.85
C ALA A 99 -3.40 11.90 1.64
N SER A 100 -3.87 12.94 2.32
CA SER A 100 -5.26 13.40 2.24
C SER A 100 -6.30 12.34 2.66
N ASN A 101 -6.00 11.58 3.72
CA ASN A 101 -6.93 10.73 4.49
C ASN A 101 -7.06 11.23 5.94
N HIS A 102 -7.75 10.47 6.80
CA HIS A 102 -7.93 10.73 8.23
C HIS A 102 -7.31 9.59 9.09
N ILE A 103 -6.16 9.05 8.66
CA ILE A 103 -5.45 7.98 9.38
C ILE A 103 -4.99 8.51 10.75
N ASP A 104 -5.27 7.74 11.79
CA ASP A 104 -4.99 8.12 13.17
C ASP A 104 -3.60 7.69 13.62
N ASP A 105 -3.13 6.53 13.15
CA ASP A 105 -1.90 5.91 13.64
C ASP A 105 -1.28 4.90 12.64
N ILE A 106 -0.05 4.48 12.91
CA ILE A 106 0.68 3.44 12.17
C ILE A 106 1.20 2.41 13.16
N ALA A 107 1.02 1.12 12.87
CA ALA A 107 1.59 0.09 13.71
C ALA A 107 3.12 0.16 13.77
N ASP A 108 3.69 0.18 14.98
CA ASP A 108 5.13 0.37 15.26
C ASP A 108 6.07 -0.50 14.41
N GLY A 109 5.69 -1.75 14.14
CA GLY A 109 6.50 -2.69 13.36
C GLY A 109 6.78 -2.22 11.94
N LEU A 110 5.92 -1.38 11.36
CA LEU A 110 6.07 -0.81 10.02
C LEU A 110 7.21 0.21 10.00
N CYS A 111 7.43 0.92 11.09
CA CYS A 111 8.46 1.94 11.21
C CYS A 111 9.87 1.38 11.37
N LEU A 112 9.98 0.08 11.62
CA LEU A 112 11.26 -0.63 11.72
C LEU A 112 11.74 -1.19 10.38
N LYS A 113 10.91 -1.13 9.33
CA LYS A 113 11.23 -1.64 7.99
C LYS A 113 12.07 -0.63 7.20
N SER A 114 13.38 -0.68 7.37
CA SER A 114 14.29 0.33 6.78
C SER A 114 14.23 0.46 5.26
N GLN A 115 13.82 -0.58 4.52
CA GLN A 115 13.71 -0.59 3.06
C GLN A 115 12.35 -0.10 2.53
N TRP A 116 11.40 0.20 3.42
CA TRP A 116 10.08 0.65 3.01
C TRP A 116 10.08 2.08 2.48
N MET A 117 9.10 2.37 1.62
CA MET A 117 8.97 3.65 0.92
C MET A 117 10.30 4.01 0.23
N ASP A 118 10.88 3.08 -0.53
CA ASP A 118 12.19 3.23 -1.20
C ASP A 118 13.34 3.62 -0.24
N GLY A 119 13.33 3.07 0.97
CA GLY A 119 14.34 3.36 1.99
C GLY A 119 14.08 4.61 2.84
N LEU A 120 13.00 5.34 2.58
CA LEU A 120 12.65 6.54 3.35
C LEU A 120 12.34 6.22 4.81
N VAL A 121 11.75 5.05 5.10
CA VAL A 121 11.51 4.62 6.50
C VAL A 121 12.82 4.40 7.23
N GLY A 122 13.87 3.89 6.59
CA GLY A 122 15.19 3.79 7.21
C GLY A 122 15.82 5.15 7.56
N THR A 123 15.38 6.21 6.88
CA THR A 123 15.92 7.57 7.06
C THR A 123 15.06 8.40 8.02
N TYR A 124 13.74 8.29 7.94
CA TYR A 124 12.77 9.14 8.63
C TYR A 124 11.80 8.34 9.52
N SER A 125 12.01 7.04 9.72
CA SER A 125 11.14 6.17 10.53
C SER A 125 9.67 6.24 10.07
N CYS A 126 8.71 6.31 11.01
CA CYS A 126 7.29 6.43 10.69
C CYS A 126 6.93 7.72 9.92
N ASP A 127 7.75 8.77 10.02
CA ASP A 127 7.46 10.06 9.41
C ASP A 127 7.44 9.96 7.88
N ALA A 128 8.21 9.02 7.31
CA ALA A 128 8.18 8.70 5.88
C ALA A 128 6.82 8.18 5.39
N ILE A 129 6.00 7.63 6.29
CA ILE A 129 4.71 7.02 5.97
C ILE A 129 3.56 8.00 6.30
N LEU A 130 3.66 8.74 7.41
CA LEU A 130 2.63 9.69 7.84
C LEU A 130 2.63 11.00 7.04
N CYS A 131 3.80 11.44 6.56
CA CYS A 131 3.95 12.74 5.93
C CYS A 131 4.16 12.61 4.41
N PRO A 132 3.41 13.35 3.57
CA PRO A 132 3.82 13.55 2.19
C PRO A 132 5.20 14.22 2.16
N VAL A 133 6.04 13.85 1.19
CA VAL A 133 7.39 14.41 0.99
C VAL A 133 7.30 15.94 1.04
N GLY A 134 7.90 16.57 2.06
CA GLY A 134 7.94 18.03 2.22
C GLY A 134 6.88 18.67 3.13
N ARG A 135 6.13 17.92 3.95
CA ARG A 135 5.34 18.49 5.07
C ARG A 135 5.76 17.87 6.39
N PHE A 136 6.34 18.67 7.27
CA PHE A 136 6.67 18.28 8.64
C PHE A 136 5.43 18.46 9.53
N ASN A 137 5.26 17.59 10.52
CA ASN A 137 4.30 17.83 11.59
C ASN A 137 4.97 18.78 12.59
N ASP A 138 4.58 20.05 12.60
CA ASP A 138 4.98 20.99 13.65
C ASP A 138 4.18 20.66 14.92
N LYS A 139 4.61 19.65 15.68
CA LYS A 139 4.23 19.48 17.09
C LYS A 139 5.41 19.10 17.95
#